data_AF-A0A936NCU3-F1
#
_entry.id   AF-A0A936NCU3-F1
#
_cell.length_a   1.000
_cell.length_b   1.000
_cell.length_c   1.000
_cell.angle_alpha   90.00
_cell.angle_beta   90.00
_cell.angle_gamma   90.00
#
_symmetry.space_group_name_H-M   'P 1'
#
loop_
_entity.id
_entity.type
_entity.pdbx_description
1 polymer ?
#
loop_
_entity_poly.entity_id
_entity_poly.type
_entity_poly.pdbx_seq_one_letter_code
_entity_poly.pdbx_strand_id
1 'polypeptide(L)'
;MGLERFEVYASLAAGGQITDFGSGRTIAPPASISDPRVVRRRSRERYGQDRQAVEDQLADAVGQPPDKGGNGIGQRPRRQS
;
A
#
# COMPACT_ATOMS: atom_id res chain seq x y z
N MET A 1 -21.39 24.85 -10.42
CA MET A 1 -20.24 25.06 -9.51
C MET A 1 -19.76 23.70 -9.05
N GLY A 2 -18.47 23.44 -9.13
CA GLY A 2 -17.86 22.16 -8.75
C GLY A 2 -16.53 22.41 -8.05
N LEU A 3 -15.93 21.37 -7.48
CA LEU A 3 -14.64 21.47 -6.79
C LEU A 3 -13.53 21.85 -7.78
N GLU A 4 -12.70 22.82 -7.41
CA GLU A 4 -11.53 23.19 -8.19
C GLU A 4 -10.39 22.17 -8.02
N ARG A 5 -9.28 22.41 -8.73
CA ARG A 5 -8.11 21.53 -8.67
C ARG A 5 -7.56 21.42 -7.24
N PHE A 6 -7.55 20.18 -6.76
CA PHE A 6 -7.13 19.77 -5.42
C PHE A 6 -8.10 20.15 -4.31
N GLU A 7 -9.24 20.76 -4.62
CA GLU A 7 -10.28 20.98 -3.61
C GLU A 7 -10.99 19.68 -3.27
N VAL A 8 -11.32 19.55 -2.00
CA VAL A 8 -12.05 18.42 -1.45
C VAL A 8 -13.21 18.92 -0.61
N TYR A 9 -14.28 18.14 -0.61
CA TYR A 9 -15.38 18.30 0.32
C TYR A 9 -15.56 16.96 1.01
N ALA A 10 -15.31 16.91 2.32
CA ALA A 10 -15.21 15.66 3.05
C ALA A 10 -15.75 15.80 4.46
N SER A 11 -16.20 14.67 5.01
CA SER A 11 -16.48 14.47 6.43
C SER A 11 -15.52 13.37 6.91
N LEU A 12 -14.99 13.53 8.12
CA LEU A 12 -13.96 12.66 8.67
C LEU A 12 -14.54 11.79 9.78
N ALA A 13 -14.05 10.56 9.91
CA ALA A 13 -14.31 9.72 11.07
C ALA A 13 -13.17 9.89 12.07
N ALA A 14 -13.47 10.37 13.28
CA ALA A 14 -12.48 10.54 14.35
C ALA A 14 -13.09 10.11 15.69
N GLY A 15 -12.39 9.28 16.45
CA GLY A 15 -12.86 8.80 17.76
C GLY A 15 -14.20 8.05 17.71
N GLY A 16 -14.52 7.37 16.60
CA GLY A 16 -15.79 6.66 16.41
C GLY A 16 -16.98 7.56 16.07
N GLN A 17 -16.77 8.85 15.84
CA GLN A 17 -17.80 9.80 15.42
C GLN A 17 -17.50 10.35 14.02
N ILE A 18 -18.55 10.69 13.29
CA ILE A 18 -18.47 11.36 11.98
C ILE A 18 -18.54 12.87 12.20
N THR A 19 -17.61 13.63 11.63
CA THR A 19 -17.62 15.09 11.70
C THR A 19 -18.62 15.68 10.71
N ASP A 20 -18.99 16.95 10.90
CA ASP A 20 -19.65 17.71 9.85
C ASP A 20 -18.77 17.79 8.58
N PHE A 21 -19.41 18.12 7.46
CA PHE A 21 -18.71 18.33 6.21
C PHE A 21 -17.89 19.62 6.25
N GLY A 22 -16.66 19.52 5.80
CA GLY A 22 -15.78 20.66 5.56
C GLY A 22 -15.29 20.71 4.12
N SER A 23 -14.99 21.91 3.64
CA SER A 23 -14.20 22.11 2.43
C SER A 23 -12.72 22.24 2.78
N GLY A 24 -11.86 21.84 1.86
CA GLY A 24 -10.43 21.96 2.03
C GLY A 24 -9.69 21.84 0.71
N ARG A 25 -8.36 21.92 0.78
CA ARG A 25 -7.48 21.76 -0.37
C ARG A 25 -6.36 20.79 -0.04
N THR A 26 -6.18 19.81 -0.91
CA THR A 26 -5.06 18.86 -0.84
C THR A 26 -3.80 19.47 -1.43
N ILE A 27 -2.64 18.93 -1.03
CA ILE A 27 -1.38 19.24 -1.68
C ILE A 27 -1.37 18.67 -3.10
N ALA A 28 -0.69 19.36 -4.01
CA ALA A 28 -0.51 18.85 -5.36
C ALA A 28 0.22 17.49 -5.31
N PRO A 29 -0.19 16.50 -6.13
CA PRO A 29 0.52 15.25 -6.21
C PRO A 29 1.94 15.50 -6.74
N PRO A 30 2.92 14.67 -6.33
CA PRO A 30 4.24 14.72 -6.94
C PRO A 30 4.14 14.46 -8.44
N ALA A 31 5.15 14.93 -9.19
CA ALA A 31 5.21 14.73 -10.63
C ALA A 31 5.01 13.26 -11.02
N SER A 32 4.19 13.03 -12.06
CA SER A 32 3.89 11.69 -12.53
C SER A 32 5.14 10.98 -13.04
N ILE A 33 5.26 9.69 -12.73
CA ILE A 33 6.36 8.83 -13.17
C ILE A 33 5.74 7.63 -13.85
N SER A 34 6.06 7.43 -15.12
CA SER A 34 5.54 6.31 -15.92
C SER A 34 6.63 5.31 -16.34
N ASP A 35 7.91 5.64 -16.21
CA ASP A 35 9.00 4.71 -16.53
C ASP A 35 9.01 3.53 -15.54
N PRO A 36 8.77 2.28 -16.00
CA PRO A 36 8.72 1.10 -15.14
C PRO A 36 10.00 0.88 -14.33
N ARG A 37 11.18 1.21 -14.87
CA ARG A 37 12.46 1.04 -14.16
C ARG A 37 12.56 2.01 -12.99
N VAL A 38 12.16 3.26 -13.21
CA VAL A 38 12.15 4.31 -12.18
C VAL A 38 11.12 3.99 -11.11
N VAL A 39 9.91 3.55 -11.50
CA VAL A 39 8.86 3.14 -10.55
C VAL A 39 9.33 2.01 -9.65
N ARG A 40 9.88 0.93 -10.22
CA ARG A 40 10.37 -0.22 -9.43
C ARG A 40 11.49 0.17 -8.48
N ARG A 41 12.45 0.97 -8.94
CA ARG A 41 13.54 1.47 -8.10
C ARG A 41 13.01 2.30 -6.92
N ARG A 42 12.18 3.31 -7.18
CA ARG A 42 11.62 4.18 -6.12
C ARG A 42 10.73 3.42 -5.15
N SER A 43 9.95 2.47 -5.65
CA SER A 43 9.11 1.60 -4.83
C SER A 43 9.99 0.77 -3.87
N ARG A 44 11.06 0.15 -4.39
CA ARG A 44 12.01 -0.62 -3.56
C ARG A 44 12.77 0.25 -2.57
N GLU A 45 13.13 1.48 -2.93
CA GLU A 45 13.81 2.42 -2.03
C GLU A 45 12.91 2.89 -0.87
N ARG A 46 11.62 3.14 -1.13
CA ARG A 46 10.71 3.69 -0.12
C ARG A 46 9.98 2.63 0.70
N TYR A 47 9.63 1.51 0.07
CA TYR A 47 8.75 0.49 0.63
C TYR A 47 9.37 -0.90 0.58
N GLY A 48 10.52 -1.06 -0.08
CA GLY A 48 11.21 -2.34 -0.11
C GLY A 48 11.71 -2.67 1.29
N GLN A 49 11.40 -3.88 1.73
CA GLN A 49 11.87 -4.45 2.97
C GLN A 49 12.60 -5.77 2.67
N ASP A 50 13.51 -6.15 3.56
CA ASP A 50 14.11 -7.46 3.48
C ASP A 50 13.04 -8.53 3.67
N ARG A 51 13.11 -9.60 2.88
CA ARG A 51 12.09 -10.64 2.91
C ARG A 51 12.01 -11.29 4.27
N GLN A 52 13.14 -11.62 4.89
CA GLN A 52 13.15 -12.30 6.17
C GLN A 52 12.52 -11.41 7.24
N ALA A 53 12.86 -10.12 7.23
CA ALA A 53 12.28 -9.14 8.16
C ALA A 53 10.74 -9.05 8.04
N VAL A 54 10.19 -9.15 6.82
CA VAL A 54 8.73 -9.17 6.61
C VAL A 54 8.09 -10.44 7.16
N GLU A 55 8.71 -11.60 6.91
CA GLU A 55 8.20 -12.89 7.39
C GLU A 55 8.22 -12.94 8.94
N ASP A 56 9.28 -12.42 9.57
CA ASP A 56 9.40 -12.33 11.03
C ASP A 56 8.32 -11.40 11.62
N GLN A 57 8.14 -10.20 11.05
CA GLN A 57 7.09 -9.26 11.48
C GLN A 57 5.68 -9.84 11.32
N LEU A 58 5.46 -10.61 10.26
CA LEU A 58 4.17 -11.26 10.02
C LEU A 58 3.92 -12.38 11.03
N ALA A 59 4.93 -13.19 11.34
CA ALA A 59 4.83 -14.24 12.36
C ALA A 59 4.51 -13.66 13.74
N ASP A 60 5.13 -12.54 14.10
CA ASP A 60 4.84 -11.81 15.34
C ASP A 60 3.41 -11.25 15.38
N ALA A 61 2.95 -10.65 14.28
CA ALA A 61 1.62 -10.01 14.21
C ALA A 61 0.46 -11.02 14.26
N VAL A 62 0.64 -12.22 13.69
CA VAL A 62 -0.40 -13.25 13.65
C VAL A 62 -0.42 -14.08 14.95
N GLY A 63 0.66 -14.06 15.73
CA GLY A 63 0.87 -15.00 16.84
C GLY A 63 1.09 -16.40 16.29
N GLN A 64 2.33 -16.86 16.31
CA GLN A 64 2.84 -18.05 15.60
C GLN A 64 1.86 -19.24 15.44
N PRO A 65 1.44 -19.58 14.20
CA PRO A 65 0.99 -20.92 13.83
C PRO A 65 2.12 -21.70 13.11
N PRO A 66 2.04 -23.05 13.05
CA PRO A 66 3.20 -23.92 13.01
C PRO A 66 3.95 -23.92 11.68
N ASP A 67 5.23 -24.28 11.81
CA ASP A 67 6.18 -24.61 10.74
C ASP A 67 5.51 -25.35 9.58
N LYS A 68 5.52 -24.71 8.41
CA LYS A 68 5.27 -25.36 7.13
C LYS A 68 6.49 -25.19 6.25
N GLY A 69 7.48 -26.05 6.49
CA GLY A 69 8.46 -26.41 5.48
C GLY A 69 7.77 -26.79 4.17
N GLY A 70 8.29 -26.26 3.06
CA GLY A 70 7.97 -26.72 1.71
C GLY A 70 7.41 -25.65 0.76
N ASN A 71 8.32 -25.08 -0.04
CA ASN A 71 8.11 -24.35 -1.29
C ASN A 71 7.05 -23.23 -1.33
N GLY A 72 7.57 -22.00 -1.16
CA GLY A 72 7.12 -20.74 -1.75
C GLY A 72 5.69 -20.66 -2.28
N ILE A 73 4.86 -19.92 -1.54
CA ILE A 73 3.56 -19.42 -1.98
C ILE A 73 3.74 -18.67 -3.31
N GLY A 74 3.24 -19.22 -4.43
CA GLY A 74 3.18 -18.49 -5.71
C GLY A 74 3.66 -19.21 -6.98
N GLN A 75 3.97 -20.50 -6.98
CA GLN A 75 4.29 -21.22 -8.22
C GLN A 75 3.04 -21.46 -9.08
N ARG A 76 2.79 -20.57 -10.04
CA ARG A 76 1.78 -20.74 -11.09
C ARG A 76 2.19 -21.93 -12.00
N PRO A 77 1.36 -22.96 -12.19
CA PRO A 77 1.70 -24.07 -13.08
C PRO A 77 1.87 -23.56 -14.51
N ARG A 78 3.06 -23.73 -15.10
CA ARG A 78 3.28 -23.49 -16.53
C ARG A 78 2.65 -24.64 -17.31
N ARG A 79 1.61 -24.33 -18.08
CA ARG A 79 1.01 -25.24 -19.05
C ARG A 79 1.99 -25.42 -20.20
N GLN A 80 2.66 -26.57 -20.26
CA GLN A 80 3.45 -26.97 -21.44
C GLN A 80 2.48 -27.54 -22.49
N SER A 81 2.68 -27.12 -23.74
CA SER A 81 2.04 -27.67 -24.94
C SER A 81 2.96 -28.69 -25.58
#